data_AF-A0A382LTQ3-F1
#
_entry.id   AF-A0A382LTQ3-F1
#
_cell.length_a   1.000
_cell.length_b   1.000
_cell.length_c   1.000
_cell.angle_alpha   90.00
_cell.angle_beta   90.00
_cell.angle_gamma   90.00
#
_symmetry.space_group_name_H-M   'P 1'
#
loop_
_entity.id
_entity.type
_entity.pdbx_description
1 polymer ?
#
loop_
_entity_poly.entity_id
_entity_poly.type
_entity_poly.pdbx_seq_one_letter_code
_entity_poly.pdbx_strand_id
1 'polypeptide(L)'
;VFDMATIVAAIILVVLAALVLLGASRRRDHRAVGLSREARLRDKPNPSLVSDDEGLTGREFEQAALETQKDEEVEIVETVPLEPFVAPDPMAVGVSRRQFFNRGIVGMMGLSIAGFGGASLAFLWPQGVSGFGSKIKVGNVPEILAEIKANNGFLYKPEGRMWLT
;
A
#
# COMPACT_ATOMS: atom_id res chain seq x y z
N VAL A 1 23.23 6.36 5.14
CA VAL A 1 22.39 7.42 4.51
C VAL A 1 21.73 6.76 3.32
N PHE A 2 20.40 6.71 3.26
CA PHE A 2 19.68 6.09 2.14
C PHE A 2 19.82 6.99 0.91
N ASP A 3 20.26 6.43 -0.22
CA ASP A 3 20.36 7.19 -1.47
C ASP A 3 18.96 7.61 -1.95
N MET A 4 18.88 8.76 -2.61
CA MET A 4 17.61 9.34 -3.09
C MET A 4 16.76 8.33 -3.89
N ALA A 5 17.40 7.47 -4.70
CA ALA A 5 16.73 6.42 -5.46
C ALA A 5 16.05 5.37 -4.56
N THR A 6 16.67 5.00 -3.43
CA THR A 6 16.11 4.03 -2.48
C THR A 6 14.92 4.61 -1.73
N ILE A 7 14.95 5.90 -1.40
CA ILE A 7 13.84 6.61 -0.76
C ILE A 7 12.64 6.67 -1.70
N VAL A 8 12.86 7.05 -2.97
CA VAL A 8 11.80 7.10 -3.99
C VAL A 8 11.20 5.72 -4.24
N ALA A 9 12.02 4.68 -4.36
CA ALA A 9 11.53 3.31 -4.54
C ALA A 9 10.67 2.83 -3.36
N ALA A 10 11.08 3.13 -2.12
CA ALA A 10 10.31 2.80 -0.93
C ALA A 10 8.95 3.52 -0.90
N ILE A 11 8.91 4.81 -1.25
CA ILE A 11 7.67 5.59 -1.31
C ILE A 11 6.72 5.00 -2.37
N ILE A 12 7.22 4.69 -3.57
CA ILE A 12 6.41 4.09 -4.64
C ILE A 12 5.82 2.75 -4.19
N LEU A 13 6.60 1.91 -3.50
CA LEU A 13 6.14 0.61 -3.02
C LEU A 13 5.04 0.76 -1.95
N VAL A 14 5.19 1.71 -1.03
CA VAL A 14 4.15 2.04 -0.05
C VAL A 14 2.87 2.54 -0.74
N VAL A 15 3.00 3.40 -1.75
CA VAL A 15 1.85 3.89 -2.53
C VAL A 15 1.17 2.75 -3.28
N LEU A 16 1.92 1.84 -3.90
CA LEU A 16 1.38 0.66 -4.58
C LEU A 16 0.68 -0.29 -3.61
N ALA A 17 1.27 -0.56 -2.44
CA ALA A 17 0.66 -1.36 -1.41
C ALA A 17 -0.65 -0.72 -0.91
N ALA A 18 -0.64 0.59 -0.69
CA ALA A 18 -1.83 1.35 -0.33
C ALA A 18 -2.91 1.27 -1.43
N LEU A 19 -2.55 1.41 -2.71
CA LEU A 19 -3.47 1.29 -3.84
C LEU A 19 -4.05 -0.13 -3.97
N VAL A 20 -3.25 -1.17 -3.76
CA VAL A 20 -3.72 -2.56 -3.75
C VAL A 20 -4.68 -2.80 -2.59
N LEU A 21 -4.34 -2.32 -1.39
CA LEU A 21 -5.23 -2.39 -0.23
C LEU A 21 -6.52 -1.60 -0.48
N LEU A 22 -6.44 -0.38 -1.02
CA LEU A 22 -7.62 0.43 -1.35
C LEU A 22 -8.48 -0.24 -2.42
N GLY A 23 -7.86 -0.80 -3.46
CA GLY A 23 -8.53 -1.51 -4.55
C GLY A 23 -9.16 -2.83 -4.12
N ALA A 24 -8.51 -3.58 -3.23
CA ALA A 24 -9.09 -4.73 -2.55
C ALA A 24 -10.20 -4.31 -1.57
N SER A 25 -10.09 -3.12 -1.00
CA SER A 25 -11.08 -2.53 -0.10
C SER A 25 -12.27 -1.90 -0.84
N ARG A 26 -12.20 -1.62 -2.14
CA ARG A 26 -13.31 -0.95 -2.82
C ARG A 26 -14.53 -1.89 -2.88
N ARG A 27 -15.69 -1.44 -2.38
CA ARG A 27 -16.96 -2.17 -2.45
C ARG A 27 -17.22 -2.50 -3.92
N ARG A 28 -17.26 -3.79 -4.27
CA ARG A 28 -17.63 -4.26 -5.62
C ARG A 28 -19.09 -4.68 -5.67
N ASP A 29 -19.95 -3.94 -4.98
CA ASP A 29 -21.38 -4.24 -4.86
C ASP A 29 -22.06 -4.23 -6.25
N HIS A 30 -21.48 -3.53 -7.23
CA HIS A 30 -21.92 -3.49 -8.63
C HIS A 30 -21.80 -4.82 -9.40
N ARG A 31 -21.15 -5.85 -8.85
CA ARG A 31 -21.00 -7.16 -9.50
C ARG A 31 -22.01 -8.20 -9.03
N ALA A 32 -22.59 -8.03 -7.84
CA ALA A 32 -23.56 -8.99 -7.30
C ALA A 32 -25.01 -8.69 -7.74
N VAL A 33 -25.28 -7.48 -8.21
CA VAL A 33 -26.59 -7.02 -8.73
C VAL A 33 -26.46 -6.45 -10.15
N GLY A 34 -25.50 -6.97 -10.92
CA GLY A 34 -25.24 -6.48 -12.28
C GLY A 34 -26.13 -7.20 -13.30
N LEU A 35 -27.00 -6.46 -13.99
CA LEU A 35 -27.69 -6.91 -15.21
C LEU A 35 -26.71 -7.66 -16.13
N SER A 36 -27.19 -8.73 -16.76
CA SER A 36 -26.37 -9.56 -17.65
C SER A 36 -25.69 -8.70 -18.72
N ARG A 37 -24.53 -9.14 -19.21
CA ARG A 37 -23.78 -8.42 -20.27
C ARG A 37 -24.67 -8.15 -21.49
N GLU A 38 -25.59 -9.08 -21.75
CA GLU A 38 -26.61 -9.00 -22.78
C GLU A 38 -27.64 -7.89 -22.51
N ALA A 39 -28.13 -7.76 -21.28
CA ALA A 39 -29.03 -6.67 -20.90
C ALA A 39 -28.36 -5.30 -21.06
N ARG A 40 -27.09 -5.15 -20.66
CA ARG A 40 -26.32 -3.91 -20.90
C ARG A 40 -26.09 -3.60 -22.38
N LEU A 41 -25.96 -4.61 -23.23
CA LEU A 41 -25.79 -4.43 -24.66
C LEU A 41 -27.08 -4.00 -25.34
N ARG A 42 -28.22 -4.50 -24.86
CA ARG A 42 -29.56 -4.15 -25.34
C ARG A 42 -30.09 -2.82 -24.80
N ASP A 43 -29.59 -2.37 -23.66
CA ASP A 43 -29.92 -1.07 -23.05
C ASP A 43 -29.19 0.11 -23.72
N LYS A 44 -28.46 -0.15 -24.81
CA LYS A 44 -27.93 0.93 -25.65
C LYS A 44 -29.11 1.65 -26.30
N PRO A 45 -29.24 2.98 -26.14
CA PRO A 45 -30.33 3.73 -26.72
C PRO A 45 -30.32 3.54 -28.24
N ASN A 46 -31.46 3.14 -28.79
CA ASN A 46 -31.62 3.04 -30.22
C ASN A 46 -31.57 4.46 -30.79
N PRO A 47 -30.61 4.79 -31.69
CA PRO A 47 -30.48 6.13 -32.24
C PRO A 47 -31.73 6.61 -32.99
N SER A 48 -32.64 5.70 -33.37
CA SER A 48 -33.93 6.06 -33.98
C SER A 48 -35.05 6.38 -32.98
N LEU A 49 -34.81 6.22 -31.68
CA LEU A 49 -35.75 6.54 -30.58
C LEU A 49 -35.27 7.73 -29.73
N VAL A 50 -34.14 8.35 -30.12
CA VAL A 50 -33.65 9.57 -29.48
C VAL A 50 -34.52 10.72 -29.98
N SER A 51 -35.45 11.17 -29.14
CA SER A 51 -36.04 12.50 -29.26
C SER A 51 -35.00 13.55 -28.92
N ASP A 52 -35.01 14.71 -29.60
CA ASP A 52 -34.08 15.84 -29.42
C ASP A 52 -34.10 16.49 -28.01
N ASP A 53 -34.81 15.92 -27.05
CA ASP A 53 -34.62 16.25 -25.63
C ASP A 53 -33.37 15.53 -25.12
N GLU A 54 -32.21 16.17 -25.32
CA GLU A 54 -30.99 15.87 -24.58
C GLU A 54 -31.23 16.14 -23.08
N GLY A 55 -31.80 15.17 -22.38
CA GLY A 55 -31.75 15.14 -20.93
C GLY A 55 -30.29 15.19 -20.47
N LEU A 56 -30.01 16.04 -19.47
CA LEU A 56 -28.67 16.25 -18.93
C LEU A 56 -27.95 14.93 -18.68
N THR A 57 -26.71 14.83 -19.15
CA THR A 57 -25.88 13.65 -18.88
C THR A 57 -25.65 13.52 -17.37
N GLY A 58 -25.46 12.29 -16.86
CA GLY A 58 -25.32 12.08 -15.41
C GLY A 58 -24.24 12.94 -14.73
N ARG A 59 -23.18 13.32 -15.46
CA ARG A 59 -22.15 14.26 -14.99
C ARG A 59 -22.64 15.70 -14.90
N GLU A 60 -23.44 16.14 -15.86
CA GLU A 60 -24.03 17.49 -15.87
C GLU A 60 -25.11 17.61 -14.81
N PHE A 61 -25.85 16.53 -14.53
CA PHE A 61 -26.77 16.46 -13.41
C PHE A 61 -26.05 16.54 -12.06
N GLU A 62 -24.92 15.84 -11.90
CA GLU A 62 -24.07 15.94 -10.71
C GLU A 62 -23.47 17.35 -10.55
N GLN A 63 -23.08 18.01 -11.65
CA GLN A 63 -22.61 19.40 -11.61
C GLN A 63 -23.73 20.39 -11.25
N ALA A 64 -24.92 20.24 -11.82
CA ALA A 64 -26.07 21.08 -11.49
C ALA A 64 -26.51 20.91 -10.03
N ALA A 65 -26.44 19.69 -9.49
CA ALA A 65 -26.71 19.44 -8.07
C ALA A 65 -25.65 20.09 -7.16
N LEU A 66 -24.38 20.10 -7.57
CA LEU A 66 -23.29 20.76 -6.85
C LEU A 66 -23.37 22.30 -6.91
N GLU A 67 -23.85 22.85 -8.02
CA GLU A 67 -24.09 24.30 -8.18
C GLU A 67 -25.28 24.74 -7.33
N THR A 68 -26.37 23.97 -7.33
CA THR A 68 -27.53 24.23 -6.47
C THR A 68 -27.17 24.15 -4.98
N GLN A 69 -26.27 23.25 -4.59
CA GLN A 69 -25.76 23.13 -3.22
C GLN A 69 -24.79 24.26 -2.84
N LYS A 70 -24.15 24.91 -3.81
CA LYS A 70 -23.19 26.02 -3.57
C LYS A 70 -23.87 27.38 -3.42
N ASP A 71 -25.00 27.59 -4.09
CA ASP A 71 -25.78 28.83 -4.03
C ASP A 71 -26.74 28.87 -2.82
N GLU A 72 -26.84 27.78 -2.05
CA GLU A 72 -27.56 27.77 -0.78
C GLU A 72 -26.72 28.51 0.29
N GLU A 73 -26.89 29.83 0.36
CA GLU A 73 -26.52 30.61 1.54
C GLU A 73 -27.21 29.96 2.74
N VAL A 74 -26.41 29.39 3.63
CA VAL A 74 -26.84 28.47 4.69
C VAL A 74 -27.88 29.16 5.58
N GLU A 75 -29.14 28.92 5.28
CA GLU A 75 -30.26 29.19 6.16
C GLU A 75 -30.05 28.33 7.40
N ILE A 76 -30.06 28.97 8.58
CA ILE A 76 -29.93 28.28 9.85
C ILE A 76 -31.18 27.41 10.00
N VAL A 77 -31.08 26.17 9.57
CA VAL A 77 -32.14 25.16 9.67
C VAL A 77 -32.51 25.05 11.14
N GLU A 78 -33.72 25.51 11.47
CA GLU A 78 -34.35 25.26 12.76
C GLU A 78 -34.28 23.76 13.02
N THR A 79 -33.79 23.37 14.21
CA THR A 79 -33.49 21.98 14.55
C THR A 79 -34.73 21.12 14.35
N VAL A 80 -34.79 20.44 13.20
CA VAL A 80 -35.84 19.49 12.87
C VAL A 80 -35.89 18.44 13.99
N PRO A 81 -37.08 18.12 14.53
CA PRO A 81 -37.20 17.10 15.56
C PRO A 81 -36.60 15.79 15.06
N LEU A 82 -35.70 15.21 15.86
CA LEU A 82 -34.98 13.97 15.58
C LEU A 82 -35.94 12.91 15.02
N GLU A 83 -35.73 12.52 13.77
CA GLU A 83 -36.52 11.47 13.15
C GLU A 83 -36.43 10.19 14.00
N PRO A 84 -37.56 9.51 14.25
CA PRO A 84 -37.56 8.29 15.03
C PRO A 84 -36.71 7.22 14.33
N PHE A 85 -35.77 6.64 15.09
CA PHE A 85 -34.87 5.61 14.58
C PHE A 85 -35.66 4.43 13.99
N VAL A 86 -35.50 4.19 12.69
CA VAL A 86 -36.02 3.00 12.02
C VAL A 86 -34.95 1.92 12.05
N ALA A 87 -35.29 0.76 12.62
CA ALA A 87 -34.37 -0.37 12.67
C ALA A 87 -34.00 -0.83 11.23
N PRO A 88 -32.71 -1.03 10.93
CA PRO A 88 -32.28 -1.58 9.65
C PRO A 88 -32.86 -2.98 9.41
N ASP A 89 -33.20 -3.31 8.17
CA ASP A 89 -33.74 -4.60 7.78
C ASP A 89 -32.87 -5.77 8.31
N PRO A 90 -33.46 -6.77 9.02
CA PRO A 90 -32.71 -7.89 9.59
C PRO A 90 -31.91 -8.68 8.54
N MET A 91 -32.39 -8.78 7.30
CA MET A 91 -31.66 -9.47 6.23
C MET A 91 -30.41 -8.69 5.83
N ALA A 92 -30.53 -7.37 5.63
CA ALA A 92 -29.40 -6.48 5.36
C ALA A 92 -28.33 -6.53 6.47
N VAL A 93 -28.75 -6.59 7.74
CA VAL A 93 -27.83 -6.75 8.88
C VAL A 93 -27.11 -8.10 8.85
N GLY A 94 -27.80 -9.18 8.49
CA GLY A 94 -27.18 -10.51 8.34
C GLY A 94 -26.10 -10.54 7.24
N VAL A 95 -26.37 -9.92 6.10
CA VAL A 95 -25.42 -9.85 4.97
C VAL A 95 -24.19 -9.00 5.33
N SER A 96 -24.37 -7.84 5.94
CA SER A 96 -23.26 -6.94 6.28
C SER A 96 -22.29 -7.54 7.30
N ARG A 97 -22.80 -8.32 8.28
CA ARG A 97 -21.95 -9.07 9.23
C ARG A 97 -21.02 -10.07 8.52
N ARG A 98 -21.56 -10.86 7.58
CA ARG A 98 -20.77 -11.85 6.83
C ARG A 98 -19.74 -11.17 5.93
N GLN A 99 -20.13 -10.07 5.27
CA GLN A 99 -19.22 -9.28 4.44
C GLN A 99 -18.08 -8.69 5.27
N PHE A 100 -18.36 -8.16 6.46
CA PHE A 100 -17.36 -7.66 7.39
C PHE A 100 -16.36 -8.76 7.78
N PHE A 101 -16.83 -9.92 8.22
CA PHE A 101 -15.95 -11.03 8.61
C PHE A 101 -15.13 -11.57 7.46
N ASN A 102 -15.75 -11.88 6.32
CA ASN A 102 -15.03 -12.42 5.15
C ASN A 102 -13.93 -11.46 4.69
N ARG A 103 -14.20 -10.16 4.75
CA ARG A 103 -13.26 -9.12 4.35
C ARG A 103 -12.18 -8.88 5.40
N GLY A 104 -12.52 -8.94 6.67
CA GLY A 104 -11.54 -8.89 7.78
C GLY A 104 -10.55 -10.06 7.68
N ILE A 105 -11.06 -11.28 7.48
CA ILE A 105 -10.23 -12.49 7.34
C ILE A 105 -9.28 -12.36 6.15
N VAL A 106 -9.80 -12.00 4.97
CA VAL A 106 -8.96 -11.84 3.76
C VAL A 106 -7.96 -10.70 3.92
N GLY A 107 -8.37 -9.58 4.54
CA GLY A 107 -7.49 -8.44 4.80
C GLY A 107 -6.34 -8.78 5.74
N MET A 108 -6.65 -9.44 6.87
CA MET A 108 -5.63 -9.87 7.84
C MET A 108 -4.70 -10.95 7.28
N MET A 109 -5.24 -11.89 6.49
CA MET A 109 -4.43 -12.89 5.80
C MET A 109 -3.47 -12.23 4.80
N GLY A 110 -3.94 -11.27 4.01
CA GLY A 110 -3.12 -10.51 3.08
C GLY A 110 -2.02 -9.72 3.79
N LEU A 111 -2.36 -9.04 4.89
CA LEU A 111 -1.39 -8.31 5.72
C LEU A 111 -0.28 -9.25 6.26
N SER A 112 -0.68 -10.42 6.79
CA SER A 112 0.25 -11.41 7.34
C SER A 112 1.20 -11.95 6.27
N ILE A 113 0.67 -12.31 5.10
CA ILE A 113 1.48 -12.85 3.99
C ILE A 113 2.42 -11.78 3.45
N ALA A 114 1.95 -10.53 3.32
CA ALA A 114 2.78 -9.42 2.88
C ALA A 114 3.93 -9.13 3.86
N GLY A 115 3.67 -9.15 5.17
CA GLY A 115 4.70 -8.98 6.20
C GLY A 115 5.77 -10.08 6.14
N PHE A 116 5.34 -11.35 6.07
CA PHE A 116 6.28 -12.47 5.98
C PHE A 116 7.06 -12.47 4.65
N GLY A 117 6.39 -12.23 3.52
CA GLY A 117 7.02 -12.14 2.21
C GLY A 117 8.03 -11.00 2.13
N GLY A 118 7.69 -9.84 2.70
CA GLY A 118 8.59 -8.70 2.82
C GLY A 118 9.84 -9.03 3.63
N ALA A 119 9.69 -9.70 4.78
CA ALA A 119 10.83 -10.12 5.61
C ALA A 119 11.73 -11.14 4.88
N SER A 120 11.12 -12.07 4.14
CA SER A 120 11.86 -13.07 3.35
C SER A 120 12.69 -12.42 2.24
N LEU A 121 12.13 -11.42 1.56
CA LEU A 121 12.84 -10.63 0.55
C LEU A 121 13.93 -9.75 1.18
N ALA A 122 13.67 -9.14 2.33
CA ALA A 122 14.65 -8.33 3.05
C ALA A 122 15.86 -9.17 3.52
N PHE A 123 15.63 -10.43 3.91
CA PHE A 123 16.70 -11.37 4.25
C PHE A 123 17.58 -11.70 3.03
N LEU A 124 16.97 -11.89 1.85
CA LEU A 124 17.71 -12.14 0.62
C LEU A 124 18.43 -10.88 0.12
N TRP A 125 17.93 -9.70 0.46
CA TRP A 125 18.52 -8.44 0.02
C TRP A 125 19.93 -8.30 0.57
N PRO A 126 20.95 -8.09 -0.29
CA PRO A 126 22.33 -7.99 0.14
C PRO A 126 22.46 -6.83 1.13
N GLN A 127 22.64 -7.19 2.40
CA GLN A 127 23.07 -6.25 3.43
C GLN A 127 24.55 -6.03 3.13
N GLY A 128 24.95 -4.79 2.86
CA GLY A 128 26.33 -4.44 2.52
C GLY A 128 27.29 -4.87 3.63
N VAL A 129 27.79 -6.09 3.55
CA VAL A 129 28.86 -6.61 4.41
C VAL A 129 30.18 -6.00 3.93
N SER A 130 30.35 -4.72 4.23
CA SER A 130 31.65 -4.07 4.13
C SER A 130 32.47 -4.52 5.34
N GLY A 131 33.32 -5.54 5.15
CA GLY A 131 34.18 -6.04 6.21
C GLY A 131 34.85 -7.39 5.91
N PHE A 132 34.25 -8.22 5.06
CA PHE A 132 34.91 -9.45 4.61
C PHE A 132 35.83 -9.15 3.41
N GLY A 133 37.14 -9.21 3.63
CA GLY A 133 38.16 -9.05 2.59
C GLY A 133 38.60 -7.61 2.30
N SER A 134 38.33 -6.64 3.18
CA SER A 134 38.88 -5.29 3.04
C SER A 134 40.40 -5.29 3.24
N LYS A 135 41.11 -4.34 2.60
CA LYS A 135 42.55 -4.17 2.80
C LYS A 135 42.80 -3.64 4.21
N ILE A 136 43.59 -4.37 5.00
CA ILE A 136 43.98 -4.00 6.36
C ILE A 136 45.41 -3.48 6.35
N LYS A 137 45.65 -2.32 6.98
CA LYS A 137 46.99 -1.71 7.05
C LYS A 137 47.71 -2.22 8.30
N VAL A 138 48.56 -3.23 8.14
CA VAL A 138 49.22 -3.95 9.24
C VAL A 138 50.39 -3.18 9.87
N GLY A 139 50.93 -2.16 9.19
CA GLY A 139 52.08 -1.36 9.63
C GLY A 139 53.22 -1.36 8.62
N ASN A 140 54.40 -0.88 9.03
CA ASN A 140 55.62 -0.87 8.21
C ASN A 140 56.40 -2.19 8.37
N VAL A 141 56.94 -2.74 7.28
CA VAL A 141 57.65 -4.03 7.27
C VAL A 141 58.83 -4.12 8.28
N PRO A 142 59.74 -3.14 8.38
CA PRO A 142 60.87 -3.24 9.32
C PRO A 142 60.44 -3.21 10.79
N GLU A 143 59.36 -2.51 11.12
CA GLU A 143 58.80 -2.47 12.48
C GLU A 143 58.16 -3.82 12.83
N ILE A 144 57.39 -4.39 11.91
CA ILE A 144 56.78 -5.72 12.09
C ILE A 144 57.86 -6.79 12.30
N LEU A 145 58.94 -6.77 11.53
CA LEU A 145 60.05 -7.72 11.69
C LEU A 145 60.78 -7.54 13.03
N ALA A 146 60.89 -6.31 13.54
CA ALA A 146 61.44 -6.06 14.86
C ALA A 146 60.53 -6.58 15.97
N GLU A 147 59.21 -6.33 15.87
CA GLU A 147 58.20 -6.83 16.80
C GLU A 147 58.13 -8.37 16.82
N ILE A 148 58.23 -9.03 15.66
CA ILE A 148 58.27 -10.50 15.55
C ILE A 148 59.52 -11.05 16.27
N LYS A 149 60.69 -10.45 16.03
CA LYS A 149 61.93 -10.86 16.71
C LYS A 149 61.87 -10.63 18.22
N ALA A 150 61.24 -9.55 18.66
CA ALA A 150 61.06 -9.25 20.08
C ALA A 150 60.09 -10.22 20.78
N ASN A 151 59.10 -10.75 20.05
CA ASN A 151 58.06 -11.64 20.58
C ASN A 151 58.31 -13.12 20.24
N ASN A 152 59.56 -13.57 20.20
CA ASN A 152 59.94 -14.97 19.96
C ASN A 152 59.35 -15.57 18.66
N GLY A 153 59.28 -14.76 17.60
CA GLY A 153 58.85 -15.22 16.28
C GLY A 153 57.34 -15.15 16.02
N PHE A 154 56.55 -14.56 16.92
CA PHE A 154 55.10 -14.46 16.74
C PHE A 154 54.58 -13.06 17.08
N LEU A 155 53.76 -12.51 16.20
CA LEU A 155 53.09 -11.22 16.41
C LEU A 155 51.60 -11.33 16.08
N TYR A 156 50.75 -11.03 17.07
CA TYR A 156 49.31 -11.02 16.89
C TYR A 156 48.82 -9.64 16.42
N LYS A 157 48.07 -9.59 15.31
CA LYS A 157 47.42 -8.37 14.84
C LYS A 157 45.89 -8.52 14.94
N PRO A 158 45.24 -7.80 15.88
CA PRO A 158 43.81 -7.97 16.16
C PRO A 158 42.93 -7.48 15.00
N GLU A 159 43.40 -6.49 14.24
CA GLU A 159 42.70 -5.91 13.09
C GLU A 159 42.41 -6.97 12.01
N GLY A 160 43.37 -7.85 11.75
CA GLY A 160 43.24 -8.96 10.80
C GLY A 160 42.93 -10.31 11.44
N ARG A 161 42.79 -10.36 12.78
CA ARG A 161 42.69 -11.61 13.56
C ARG A 161 43.70 -12.67 13.10
N MET A 162 44.94 -12.25 12.85
CA MET A 162 45.99 -13.07 12.25
C MET A 162 47.28 -13.07 13.06
N TRP A 163 48.05 -14.13 12.89
CA TRP A 163 49.41 -14.27 13.41
C TRP A 163 50.41 -14.03 12.28
N LEU A 164 51.43 -13.23 12.58
CA LEU A 164 52.56 -12.97 11.71
C LEU A 164 53.79 -13.65 12.30
N THR A 165 54.57 -14.31 11.44
CA THR A 165 55.78 -15.07 11.78
C THR A 165 56.93 -14.66 10.88
#